data_AF-A0A9N8EU32-F1
#
_entry.id   AF-A0A9N8EU32-F1
#
_cell.length_a   1.000
_cell.length_b   1.000
_cell.length_c   1.000
_cell.angle_alpha   90.00
_cell.angle_beta   90.00
_cell.angle_gamma   90.00
#
_symmetry.space_group_name_H-M   'P 1'
#
loop_
_entity.id
_entity.type
_entity.pdbx_description
1 polymer ?
#
loop_
_entity_poly.entity_id
_entity_poly.type
_entity_poly.pdbx_seq_one_letter_code
_entity_poly.pdbx_strand_id
1 'polypeptide(L)'
;MMTKGSLSLLWYALLPLLAAGFQVLPQSVVGSCHIHSHTALSVNPNAIVEPEESERRGISPNQIKTLRKEASKRLARKLLVQRTFENDKDSFDEFLQRVRQDLDDNELVQVRGVSLEDKRLVYQSAHQLAYDLSVVLQRGITVVQIQGHAVTLFSPSSDPKKRKMLLRTSFQEGAWTPREKAPRDHRGQIVKE
;
A
#
# COMPACT_ATOMS: atom_id res chain seq x y z
N MET A 1 33.78 -44.99 -12.82
CA MET A 1 32.67 -45.97 -12.69
C MET A 1 31.48 -45.18 -12.12
N MET A 2 30.59 -44.60 -12.94
CA MET A 2 29.33 -45.20 -13.42
C MET A 2 28.60 -45.91 -12.27
N THR A 3 27.44 -45.42 -11.82
CA THR A 3 26.17 -45.61 -12.53
C THR A 3 25.18 -44.43 -12.42
N LYS A 4 24.48 -44.21 -13.54
CA LYS A 4 23.31 -43.34 -13.71
C LYS A 4 22.05 -44.20 -13.50
N GLY A 5 21.02 -43.66 -12.87
CA GLY A 5 19.62 -44.09 -13.00
C GLY A 5 18.77 -42.81 -12.92
N SER A 6 18.08 -42.31 -13.95
CA SER A 6 17.15 -42.91 -14.92
C SER A 6 15.94 -43.56 -14.27
N LEU A 7 14.94 -42.75 -13.95
CA LEU A 7 13.53 -43.15 -14.06
C LEU A 7 12.71 -41.96 -14.57
N SER A 8 12.19 -42.18 -15.77
CA SER A 8 11.24 -41.43 -16.57
C SER A 8 9.79 -41.65 -16.10
N LEU A 9 8.88 -40.89 -16.74
CA LEU A 9 7.43 -41.12 -16.96
C LEU A 9 6.51 -40.26 -16.08
N LEU A 10 5.97 -39.17 -16.63
CA LEU A 10 4.73 -39.12 -17.42
C LEU A 10 3.49 -39.47 -16.58
N TRP A 11 2.84 -38.44 -16.05
CA TRP A 11 1.41 -38.49 -15.77
C TRP A 11 0.70 -37.37 -16.54
N TYR A 12 -0.04 -37.83 -17.54
CA TYR A 12 -1.01 -37.12 -18.35
C TYR A 12 -2.23 -36.70 -17.53
N ALA A 13 -3.08 -35.90 -18.21
CA ALA A 13 -4.54 -35.84 -18.09
C ALA A 13 -5.08 -34.90 -17.00
N LEU A 14 -5.72 -33.77 -17.33
CA LEU A 14 -6.98 -33.51 -18.06
C LEU A 14 -8.06 -33.11 -17.04
N LEU A 15 -8.94 -32.19 -17.48
CA LEU A 15 -10.25 -31.76 -16.91
C LEU A 15 -10.26 -30.48 -16.05
N PRO A 16 -11.39 -29.75 -16.02
CA PRO A 16 -12.16 -29.27 -17.17
C PRO A 16 -12.45 -27.75 -17.10
N LEU A 17 -12.78 -27.21 -18.27
CA LEU A 17 -13.26 -25.86 -18.52
C LEU A 17 -14.68 -25.68 -17.93
N LEU A 18 -14.79 -24.97 -16.80
CA LEU A 18 -16.08 -24.59 -16.21
C LEU A 18 -16.37 -23.13 -16.57
N ALA A 19 -17.11 -22.95 -17.65
CA ALA A 19 -17.70 -21.67 -18.04
C ALA A 19 -18.90 -21.38 -17.12
N ALA A 20 -18.69 -20.65 -16.03
CA ALA A 20 -19.76 -20.13 -15.20
C ALA A 20 -20.30 -18.83 -15.82
N GLY A 21 -21.60 -18.84 -16.13
CA GLY A 21 -22.34 -17.75 -16.75
C GLY A 21 -22.30 -16.45 -15.92
N PHE A 22 -22.00 -15.37 -16.62
CA PHE A 22 -21.98 -14.01 -16.09
C PHE A 22 -23.43 -13.47 -16.09
N GLN A 23 -24.10 -13.53 -14.94
CA GLN A 23 -25.39 -12.83 -14.77
C GLN A 23 -25.12 -11.33 -14.56
N VAL A 24 -25.44 -10.54 -15.58
CA VAL A 24 -25.48 -9.08 -15.51
C VAL A 24 -26.77 -8.67 -14.80
N LEU A 25 -26.66 -8.10 -13.60
CA LEU A 25 -27.77 -7.40 -12.95
C LEU A 25 -27.75 -5.92 -13.33
N PRO A 26 -28.88 -5.33 -13.77
CA PRO A 26 -28.96 -3.93 -14.13
C PRO A 26 -29.34 -3.02 -12.94
N GLN A 27 -28.85 -1.77 -13.06
CA GLN A 27 -29.47 -0.49 -12.68
C GLN A 27 -29.52 -0.11 -11.18
N SER A 28 -28.76 0.92 -10.80
CA SER A 28 -29.08 2.35 -10.85
C SER A 28 -29.77 2.82 -9.56
N VAL A 29 -29.01 3.54 -8.74
CA VAL A 29 -29.56 4.41 -7.71
C VAL A 29 -28.87 5.76 -7.86
N VAL A 30 -29.61 6.72 -8.41
CA VAL A 30 -29.21 8.13 -8.50
C VAL A 30 -29.33 8.71 -7.10
N GLY A 31 -28.21 8.81 -6.39
CA GLY A 31 -28.11 9.49 -5.11
C GLY A 31 -27.87 10.99 -5.31
N SER A 32 -28.88 11.80 -4.99
CA SER A 32 -28.81 13.26 -4.92
C SER A 32 -27.83 13.70 -3.83
N CYS A 33 -26.81 14.49 -4.19
CA CYS A 33 -25.87 15.08 -3.24
C CYS A 33 -26.25 16.55 -2.95
N HIS A 34 -26.71 16.81 -1.72
CA HIS A 34 -26.91 18.15 -1.19
C HIS A 34 -25.56 18.83 -0.97
N ILE A 35 -25.34 19.93 -1.69
CA ILE A 35 -24.15 20.78 -1.58
C ILE A 35 -24.24 21.58 -0.27
N HIS A 36 -23.40 21.23 0.69
CA HIS A 36 -23.18 22.05 1.89
C HIS A 36 -22.11 23.09 1.60
N SER A 37 -22.49 24.36 1.72
CA SER A 37 -21.61 25.53 1.59
C SER A 37 -20.67 25.60 2.78
N HIS A 38 -19.38 25.33 2.58
CA HIS A 38 -18.37 25.54 3.61
C HIS A 38 -17.79 26.96 3.50
N THR A 39 -17.87 27.67 4.62
CA THR A 39 -17.21 28.95 4.91
C THR A 39 -15.70 28.83 4.73
N ALA A 40 -15.12 29.62 3.82
CA ALA A 40 -13.68 29.63 3.57
C ALA A 40 -12.95 30.46 4.65
N LEU A 41 -12.10 29.79 5.44
CA LEU A 41 -11.13 30.43 6.30
C LEU A 41 -9.90 30.82 5.46
N SER A 42 -9.57 32.11 5.49
CA SER A 42 -8.40 32.69 4.84
C SER A 42 -7.12 32.21 5.54
N VAL A 43 -6.32 31.41 4.85
CA VAL A 43 -5.01 30.96 5.33
C VAL A 43 -3.92 31.81 4.65
N ASN A 44 -3.03 32.33 5.47
CA ASN A 44 -1.98 33.29 5.11
C ASN A 44 -0.84 32.58 4.33
N PRO A 45 -0.46 33.01 3.11
CA PRO A 45 0.46 32.28 2.22
C PRO A 45 1.95 32.35 2.61
N ASN A 46 2.33 33.07 3.67
CA ASN A 46 3.73 33.28 4.05
C ASN A 46 4.22 32.41 5.23
N ALA A 47 3.53 31.32 5.55
CA ALA A 47 4.03 30.37 6.54
C ALA A 47 5.22 29.59 5.97
N ILE A 48 6.42 29.93 6.42
CA ILE A 48 7.64 29.14 6.20
C ILE A 48 7.37 27.76 6.83
N VAL A 49 7.15 26.76 5.99
CA VAL A 49 6.91 25.38 6.42
C VAL A 49 8.24 24.83 6.91
N GLU A 50 8.38 24.68 8.22
CA GLU A 50 9.48 23.91 8.80
C GLU A 50 9.38 22.44 8.34
N PRO A 51 10.48 21.84 7.83
CA PRO A 51 10.47 20.50 7.22
C PRO A 51 10.19 19.34 8.19
N GLU A 52 10.19 19.59 9.50
CA GLU A 52 10.11 18.57 10.57
C GLU A 52 8.69 17.98 10.77
N GLU A 53 7.61 18.67 10.37
CA GLU A 53 6.25 18.14 10.58
C GLU A 53 5.82 17.07 9.57
N SER A 54 6.55 16.93 8.46
CA SER A 54 6.20 15.97 7.41
C SER A 54 6.31 14.50 7.84
N GLU A 55 7.11 14.21 8.87
CA GLU A 55 7.30 12.86 9.41
C GLU A 55 6.17 12.40 10.36
N ARG A 56 5.37 13.34 10.90
CA ARG A 56 4.19 13.01 11.72
C ARG A 56 2.91 12.82 10.91
N ARG A 57 2.89 13.25 9.65
CA ARG A 57 1.74 13.03 8.76
C ARG A 57 1.73 11.58 8.32
N GLY A 58 0.73 10.84 8.81
CA GLY A 58 0.46 9.47 8.35
C GLY A 58 0.40 9.38 6.82
N ILE A 59 0.73 8.20 6.29
CA ILE A 59 0.82 7.96 4.85
C ILE A 59 -0.52 8.26 4.18
N SER A 60 -0.50 9.09 3.14
CA SER A 60 -1.69 9.45 2.36
C SER A 60 -2.28 8.22 1.65
N PRO A 61 -3.60 8.12 1.47
CA PRO A 61 -4.22 7.02 0.73
C PRO A 61 -3.65 6.82 -0.69
N ASN A 62 -3.23 7.89 -1.38
CA ASN A 62 -2.60 7.79 -2.69
C ASN A 62 -1.19 7.19 -2.62
N GLN A 63 -0.43 7.49 -1.56
CA GLN A 63 0.86 6.86 -1.32
C GLN A 63 0.68 5.37 -0.99
N ILE A 64 -0.35 4.99 -0.20
CA ILE A 64 -0.70 3.58 0.03
C ILE A 64 -1.00 2.86 -1.29
N LYS A 65 -1.73 3.48 -2.22
CA LYS A 65 -1.96 2.90 -3.56
C LYS A 65 -0.65 2.69 -4.32
N THR A 66 0.28 3.64 -4.25
CA THR A 66 1.62 3.50 -4.86
C THR A 66 2.41 2.37 -4.21
N LEU A 67 2.42 2.28 -2.88
CA LEU A 67 3.06 1.21 -2.12
C LEU A 67 2.50 -0.16 -2.49
N ARG A 68 1.17 -0.30 -2.64
CA ARG A 68 0.52 -1.55 -3.10
C ARG A 68 0.98 -1.97 -4.50
N LYS A 69 1.04 -1.01 -5.44
CA LYS A 69 1.54 -1.25 -6.80
C LYS A 69 3.00 -1.68 -6.78
N GLU A 70 3.82 -1.03 -5.96
CA GLU A 70 5.24 -1.34 -5.86
C GLU A 70 5.48 -2.70 -5.21
N ALA A 71 4.75 -3.04 -4.14
CA ALA A 71 4.76 -4.36 -3.53
C ALA A 71 4.40 -5.45 -4.55
N SER A 72 3.35 -5.23 -5.36
CA SER A 72 2.94 -6.17 -6.40
C SER A 72 4.01 -6.36 -7.48
N LYS A 73 4.70 -5.29 -7.90
CA LYS A 73 5.82 -5.37 -8.85
C LYS A 73 7.01 -6.13 -8.26
N ARG A 74 7.40 -5.85 -7.01
CA ARG A 74 8.49 -6.55 -6.33
C ARG A 74 8.16 -8.03 -6.14
N LEU A 75 6.91 -8.34 -5.79
CA LEU A 75 6.42 -9.71 -5.67
C LEU A 75 6.52 -10.46 -7.00
N ALA A 76 6.04 -9.88 -8.10
CA ALA A 76 6.12 -10.48 -9.44
C ALA A 76 7.57 -10.71 -9.90
N ARG A 77 8.50 -9.84 -9.48
CA ARG A 77 9.94 -9.97 -9.76
C ARG A 77 10.69 -10.85 -8.76
N LYS A 78 10.03 -11.40 -7.74
CA LYS A 78 10.64 -12.14 -6.62
C LYS A 78 11.72 -11.33 -5.86
N LEU A 79 11.54 -10.00 -5.82
CA LEU A 79 12.39 -9.06 -5.09
C LEU A 79 11.77 -8.63 -3.75
N LEU A 80 10.50 -8.96 -3.50
CA LEU A 80 9.87 -8.66 -2.22
C LEU A 80 10.31 -9.70 -1.19
N VAL A 81 10.95 -9.23 -0.12
CA VAL A 81 11.31 -10.09 1.01
C VAL A 81 10.03 -10.61 1.67
N GLN A 82 9.95 -11.93 1.79
CA GLN A 82 8.85 -12.64 2.42
C GLN A 82 9.39 -13.37 3.64
N ARG A 83 8.80 -13.09 4.80
CA ARG A 83 9.13 -13.75 6.05
C ARG A 83 7.91 -14.51 6.54
N THR A 84 8.07 -15.79 6.83
CA THR A 84 6.99 -16.60 7.43
C THR A 84 7.19 -16.61 8.94
N PHE A 85 6.10 -16.42 9.68
CA PHE A 85 6.09 -16.61 11.12
C PHE A 85 5.85 -18.09 11.43
N GLU A 86 6.86 -18.74 12.01
CA GLU A 86 6.80 -20.16 12.41
C GLU A 86 6.70 -20.24 13.94
N ASN A 87 5.47 -20.38 14.45
CA ASN A 87 5.18 -20.42 15.90
C ASN A 87 6.02 -21.45 16.68
N ASP A 88 6.42 -22.54 16.05
CA ASP A 88 7.05 -23.68 16.74
C ASP A 88 8.57 -23.51 16.93
N LYS A 89 9.20 -22.53 16.27
CA LYS A 89 10.68 -22.44 16.20
C LYS A 89 11.25 -21.16 16.77
N ASP A 90 10.55 -20.05 16.62
CA ASP A 90 11.10 -18.74 16.93
C ASP A 90 10.36 -18.11 18.10
N SER A 91 11.10 -17.55 19.06
CA SER A 91 10.53 -16.58 19.99
C SER A 91 9.96 -15.40 19.19
N PHE A 92 8.82 -14.87 19.64
CA PHE A 92 8.20 -13.71 19.00
C PHE A 92 9.18 -12.52 18.91
N ASP A 93 9.99 -12.30 19.94
CA ASP A 93 10.98 -11.21 19.95
C ASP A 93 12.08 -11.41 18.90
N GLU A 94 12.58 -12.64 18.73
CA GLU A 94 13.56 -12.94 17.69
C GLU A 94 12.98 -12.71 16.30
N PHE A 95 11.73 -13.11 16.10
CA PHE A 95 11.00 -12.85 14.88
C PHE A 95 10.88 -11.35 14.60
N LEU A 96 10.52 -10.54 15.61
CA LEU A 96 10.46 -9.09 15.48
C LEU A 96 11.82 -8.49 15.08
N GLN A 97 12.93 -8.95 15.68
CA GLN A 97 14.27 -8.47 15.32
C GLN A 97 14.63 -8.81 13.85
N ARG A 98 14.26 -10.00 13.37
CA ARG A 98 14.48 -10.39 11.96
C ARG A 98 13.66 -9.53 11.00
N VAL A 99 12.38 -9.30 11.30
CA VAL A 99 11.53 -8.41 10.49
C VAL A 99 12.04 -6.96 10.53
N ARG A 100 12.56 -6.50 11.67
CA ARG A 100 13.25 -5.21 11.79
C ARG A 100 14.43 -5.12 10.83
N GLN A 101 15.31 -6.11 10.83
CA GLN A 101 16.46 -6.14 9.93
C GLN A 101 16.02 -6.13 8.47
N ASP A 102 15.00 -6.93 8.13
CA ASP A 102 14.43 -6.94 6.78
C ASP A 102 13.88 -5.58 6.38
N LEU A 103 13.23 -4.85 7.31
CA LEU A 103 12.69 -3.51 7.09
C LEU A 103 13.79 -2.45 6.95
N ASP A 104 14.90 -2.59 7.68
CA ASP A 104 16.06 -1.70 7.57
C ASP A 104 16.76 -1.85 6.22
N ASP A 105 16.81 -3.07 5.69
CA ASP A 105 17.38 -3.37 4.38
C ASP A 105 16.39 -3.10 3.24
N ASN A 106 15.11 -3.37 3.48
CA ASN A 106 14.04 -3.26 2.51
C ASN A 106 12.87 -2.50 3.14
N GLU A 107 12.59 -1.31 2.66
CA GLU A 107 11.46 -0.51 3.17
C GLU A 107 10.08 -1.21 3.06
N LEU A 108 9.98 -2.29 2.28
CA LEU A 108 8.79 -3.14 2.14
C LEU A 108 9.13 -4.61 2.45
N VAL A 109 8.35 -5.20 3.34
CA VAL A 109 8.45 -6.62 3.72
C VAL A 109 7.05 -7.23 3.75
N GLN A 110 6.91 -8.47 3.28
CA GLN A 110 5.70 -9.26 3.47
C GLN A 110 5.91 -10.28 4.58
N VAL A 111 5.10 -10.19 5.63
CA VAL A 111 5.01 -11.20 6.69
C VAL A 111 3.87 -12.15 6.38
N ARG A 112 4.12 -13.45 6.41
CA ARG A 112 3.14 -14.53 6.20
C ARG A 112 2.89 -15.28 7.50
N GLY A 113 1.68 -15.81 7.66
CA GLY A 113 1.32 -16.60 8.83
C GLY A 113 1.00 -15.74 10.06
N VAL A 114 0.53 -14.50 9.86
CA VAL A 114 0.19 -13.58 10.96
C VAL A 114 -0.88 -14.17 11.89
N SER A 115 -1.83 -14.92 11.32
CA SER A 115 -2.75 -15.79 12.04
C SER A 115 -2.89 -17.05 11.19
N LEU A 116 -2.72 -18.23 11.79
CA LEU A 116 -2.79 -19.50 11.05
C LEU A 116 -4.23 -20.02 10.95
N GLU A 117 -5.03 -19.79 11.97
CA GLU A 117 -6.34 -20.43 12.14
C GLU A 117 -7.49 -19.61 11.55
N ASP A 118 -7.50 -18.29 11.79
CA ASP A 118 -8.64 -17.44 11.42
C ASP A 118 -8.23 -16.23 10.59
N LYS A 119 -8.72 -16.21 9.34
CA LYS A 119 -8.56 -15.09 8.42
C LYS A 119 -9.18 -13.79 8.95
N ARG A 120 -10.21 -13.86 9.79
CA ARG A 120 -10.89 -12.69 10.38
C ARG A 120 -9.99 -11.98 11.38
N LEU A 121 -9.15 -12.72 12.11
CA LEU A 121 -8.22 -12.19 13.09
C LEU A 121 -6.95 -11.60 12.46
N VAL A 122 -6.67 -11.88 11.19
CA VAL A 122 -5.47 -11.37 10.48
C VAL A 122 -5.44 -9.85 10.51
N TYR A 123 -6.58 -9.17 10.38
CA TYR A 123 -6.62 -7.70 10.41
C TYR A 123 -6.14 -7.16 11.76
N GLN A 124 -6.71 -7.63 12.86
CA GLN A 124 -6.34 -7.21 14.21
C GLN A 124 -4.89 -7.57 14.52
N SER A 125 -4.49 -8.80 14.22
CA SER A 125 -3.14 -9.32 14.46
C SER A 125 -2.09 -8.57 13.64
N ALA A 126 -2.39 -8.19 12.40
CA ALA A 126 -1.50 -7.40 11.55
C ALA A 126 -1.28 -5.99 12.12
N HIS A 127 -2.32 -5.36 12.66
CA HIS A 127 -2.21 -4.05 13.29
C HIS A 127 -1.46 -4.13 14.63
N GLN A 128 -1.68 -5.18 15.42
CA GLN A 128 -0.91 -5.44 16.63
C GLN A 128 0.57 -5.64 16.30
N LEU A 129 0.89 -6.50 15.33
CA LEU A 129 2.26 -6.72 14.86
C LEU A 129 2.93 -5.41 14.40
N ALA A 130 2.20 -4.56 13.66
CA ALA A 130 2.71 -3.26 13.23
C ALA A 130 2.99 -2.32 14.42
N TYR A 131 2.11 -2.34 15.44
CA TYR A 131 2.32 -1.61 16.69
C TYR A 131 3.56 -2.11 17.43
N ASP A 132 3.69 -3.41 17.66
CA ASP A 132 4.83 -4.02 18.37
C ASP A 132 6.14 -3.69 17.66
N LEU A 133 6.18 -3.83 16.33
CA LEU A 133 7.35 -3.45 15.54
C LEU A 133 7.64 -1.93 15.63
N SER A 134 6.61 -1.08 15.71
CA SER A 134 6.81 0.38 15.84
C SER A 134 7.44 0.76 17.18
N VAL A 135 7.10 0.03 18.24
CA VAL A 135 7.70 0.18 19.58
C VAL A 135 9.16 -0.24 19.53
N VAL A 136 9.45 -1.39 18.92
CA VAL A 136 10.82 -1.93 18.80
C VAL A 136 11.71 -1.05 17.92
N LEU A 137 11.19 -0.56 16.80
CA LEU A 137 11.93 0.26 15.84
C LEU A 137 11.95 1.76 16.17
N GLN A 138 11.12 2.20 17.13
CA GLN A 138 10.91 3.62 17.46
C GLN A 138 10.59 4.48 16.23
N ARG A 139 9.89 3.91 15.25
CA ARG A 139 9.51 4.59 13.99
C ARG A 139 8.16 4.11 13.48
N GLY A 140 7.56 4.94 12.62
CA GLY A 140 6.26 4.63 12.00
C GLY A 140 6.31 3.39 11.12
N ILE A 141 5.33 2.51 11.29
CA ILE A 141 5.10 1.34 10.44
C ILE A 141 3.69 1.39 9.92
N THR A 142 3.55 1.19 8.61
CA THR A 142 2.25 1.24 7.94
C THR A 142 1.90 -0.12 7.36
N VAL A 143 0.69 -0.59 7.69
CA VAL A 143 0.08 -1.74 7.04
C VAL A 143 -0.39 -1.34 5.65
N VAL A 144 0.30 -1.80 4.61
CA VAL A 144 0.00 -1.42 3.21
C VAL A 144 -1.15 -2.23 2.66
N GLN A 145 -1.10 -3.54 2.86
CA GLN A 145 -2.05 -4.50 2.31
C GLN A 145 -2.08 -5.78 3.13
N ILE A 146 -3.27 -6.38 3.24
CA ILE A 146 -3.46 -7.71 3.80
C ILE A 146 -4.01 -8.61 2.68
N GLN A 147 -3.40 -9.78 2.49
CA GLN A 147 -3.77 -10.78 1.49
C GLN A 147 -3.79 -12.17 2.14
N GLY A 148 -4.97 -12.73 2.36
CA GLY A 148 -5.09 -14.01 3.06
C GLY A 148 -4.54 -13.90 4.49
N HIS A 149 -3.54 -14.73 4.80
CA HIS A 149 -2.81 -14.73 6.09
C HIS A 149 -1.47 -13.98 6.02
N ALA A 150 -1.29 -13.15 4.99
CA ALA A 150 -0.09 -12.34 4.80
C ALA A 150 -0.40 -10.84 4.93
N VAL A 151 0.53 -10.12 5.53
CA VAL A 151 0.53 -8.65 5.65
C VAL A 151 1.78 -8.08 4.98
N THR A 152 1.60 -7.02 4.21
CA THR A 152 2.71 -6.23 3.67
C THR A 152 2.87 -4.98 4.53
N LEU A 153 4.05 -4.83 5.13
CA LEU A 153 4.43 -3.72 5.98
C LEU A 153 5.37 -2.79 5.22
N PHE A 154 5.24 -1.48 5.48
CA PHE A 154 6.14 -0.45 5.01
C PHE A 154 6.73 0.33 6.17
N SER A 155 8.03 0.61 6.10
CA SER A 155 8.71 1.53 7.00
C SER A 155 9.77 2.31 6.23
N PRO A 156 9.80 3.65 6.33
CA PRO A 156 10.81 4.45 5.64
C PRO A 156 12.20 4.16 6.21
N SER A 157 13.21 4.07 5.35
CA SER A 157 14.59 3.82 5.80
C SER A 157 15.15 5.03 6.56
N SER A 158 15.75 4.77 7.73
CA SER A 158 16.46 5.79 8.50
C SER A 158 17.79 6.18 7.84
N ASP A 159 18.43 5.25 7.11
CA ASP A 159 19.73 5.50 6.50
C ASP A 159 19.60 6.43 5.27
N PRO A 160 20.23 7.61 5.26
CA PRO A 160 20.22 8.50 4.11
C PRO A 160 20.97 7.94 2.89
N LYS A 161 21.85 6.95 3.06
CA LYS A 161 22.65 6.36 1.97
C LYS A 161 21.89 5.29 1.19
N LYS A 162 20.87 4.66 1.78
CA LYS A 162 20.06 3.65 1.09
C LYS A 162 19.09 4.32 0.11
N ARG A 163 18.81 3.63 -1.01
CA ARG A 163 17.86 4.12 -2.02
C ARG A 163 16.44 4.12 -1.43
N LYS A 164 15.98 5.29 -0.99
CA LYS A 164 14.62 5.51 -0.48
C LYS A 164 13.58 5.39 -1.59
N MET A 165 12.44 4.80 -1.28
CA MET A 165 11.30 4.75 -2.19
C MET A 165 10.69 6.14 -2.32
N LEU A 166 10.64 6.66 -3.55
CA LEU A 166 10.06 7.96 -3.82
C LEU A 166 8.53 7.89 -3.80
N LEU A 167 7.94 8.26 -2.67
CA LEU A 167 6.49 8.39 -2.52
C LEU A 167 6.01 9.75 -3.04
N ARG A 168 5.93 9.87 -4.37
CA ARG A 168 5.43 11.11 -5.00
C ARG A 168 3.97 11.36 -4.63
N THR A 169 3.69 12.53 -4.08
CA THR A 169 2.33 13.08 -3.98
C THR A 169 2.08 13.97 -5.19
N SER A 170 0.99 13.72 -5.92
CA SER A 170 0.56 14.63 -7.00
C SER A 170 -0.09 15.91 -6.47
N PHE A 171 -0.30 16.00 -5.16
CA PHE A 171 -0.83 17.19 -4.52
C PHE A 171 0.28 18.21 -4.35
N GLN A 172 0.12 19.34 -5.00
CA GLN A 172 0.87 20.55 -4.76
C GLN A 172 -0.13 21.60 -4.29
N GLU A 173 0.11 22.18 -3.11
CA GLU A 173 -0.73 23.25 -2.57
C GLU A 173 -0.71 24.44 -3.55
N GLY A 174 -1.88 24.92 -3.95
CA GLY A 174 -2.01 25.97 -4.96
C GLY A 174 -1.83 25.53 -6.43
N ALA A 175 -1.48 24.28 -6.74
CA ALA A 175 -1.41 23.84 -8.14
C ALA A 175 -2.79 23.72 -8.81
N TRP A 176 -3.84 23.51 -8.00
CA TRP A 176 -5.22 23.58 -8.45
C TRP A 176 -5.81 24.94 -8.07
N THR A 177 -5.42 25.98 -8.81
CA THR A 177 -6.18 27.23 -8.79
C THR A 177 -7.42 27.08 -9.67
N PRO A 178 -8.58 27.63 -9.25
CA PRO A 178 -9.72 27.70 -10.14
C PRO A 178 -9.30 28.50 -11.38
N ARG A 179 -9.32 27.84 -12.54
CA ARG A 179 -9.03 28.52 -13.81
C ARG A 179 -10.07 29.62 -14.00
N GLU A 180 -9.63 30.86 -14.13
CA GLU A 180 -10.52 31.97 -14.45
C GLU A 180 -11.29 31.64 -15.74
N LYS A 181 -12.62 31.75 -15.68
CA LYS A 181 -13.47 31.52 -16.85
C LYS A 181 -13.26 32.68 -17.80
N ALA A 182 -13.10 32.39 -19.10
CA ALA A 182 -13.00 33.44 -20.11
C ALA A 182 -14.22 34.38 -20.03
N PRO A 183 -14.04 35.71 -20.21
CA PRO A 183 -15.13 36.66 -20.19
C PRO A 183 -16.17 36.31 -21.27
N ARG A 184 -17.45 36.41 -20.90
CA ARG A 184 -18.57 36.11 -21.79
C ARG A 184 -19.43 37.34 -21.99
N ASP A 185 -19.89 37.55 -23.21
CA ASP A 185 -20.86 38.60 -23.53
C ASP A 185 -22.27 38.24 -22.98
N HIS A 186 -23.22 39.19 -23.03
CA HIS A 186 -24.63 39.01 -22.65
C HIS A 186 -25.33 37.84 -23.37
N ARG A 187 -24.77 37.38 -24.51
CA ARG A 187 -25.23 36.20 -25.27
C ARG A 187 -24.54 34.89 -24.84
N GLY A 188 -23.67 34.92 -23.84
CA GLY A 188 -22.89 33.78 -23.36
C GLY A 188 -21.70 33.38 -24.23
N GLN A 189 -21.38 34.15 -25.28
CA GLN A 189 -20.24 33.91 -26.17
C GLN A 189 -18.92 34.36 -25.54
N ILE A 190 -17.84 33.59 -25.74
CA ILE A 190 -16.49 33.95 -25.25
C ILE A 190 -15.98 35.15 -26.06
N VAL A 191 -15.62 36.24 -25.38
CA VAL A 191 -15.02 37.40 -26.01
C VAL A 191 -13.57 37.04 -26.35
N LYS A 192 -13.23 37.04 -27.65
CA LYS A 192 -11.84 36.92 -28.11
C LYS A 192 -11.28 38.34 -28.24
N GLU A 193 -10.20 38.64 -27.52
CA GLU A 193 -9.39 39.84 -27.75
C GLU A 193 -8.59 39.72 -29.04
#